data_AF-A0A5C6G3V6-F1
#
_entry.id   AF-A0A5C6G3V6-F1
#
_cell.length_a   1.000
_cell.length_b   1.000
_cell.length_c   1.000
_cell.angle_alpha   90.00
_cell.angle_beta   90.00
_cell.angle_gamma   90.00
#
_symmetry.space_group_name_H-M   'P 1'
#
loop_
_entity.id
_entity.type
_entity.pdbx_description
1 polymer ?
#
loop_
_entity_poly.entity_id
_entity_poly.type
_entity_poly.pdbx_seq_one_letter_code
_entity_poly.pdbx_strand_id
1 'polypeptide(L)'
;MASFNETGHCGLQILVRNADVVDKDLARAFARFDLQASVFLGLRPPLLASNSLELVYHSPRKASTHEDGELAGLMNALFSFLRTKADDYRYRVPGSIPLDLLIEAKTIERRLHEFRENHLGKEITSRSTRMPSVTEAHLRVRCLTGTILAATSLHAEEAIYDQFTCDFLGIVDAASEILSQVPMSPVSEGSSPRPSAEISLDVAVIHPLYMTASKCRSSLIRRRAIELLRTAPSLEAAWDARSYANIAERLMQLEEACLEEQQPTDPAVVPEWCRIHSADIYPQNDGKLAKVVFRYRPNGMDGEWTDFSEMIAW
;
A
#
# COMPACT_ATOMS: atom_id res chain seq x y z
N MET A 1 14.98 4.14 -22.40
CA MET A 1 13.79 4.61 -23.15
C MET A 1 13.53 3.63 -24.29
N ALA A 2 12.25 3.28 -24.51
CA ALA A 2 11.70 2.23 -25.41
C ALA A 2 11.97 0.78 -24.92
N SER A 3 11.03 -0.16 -24.81
CA SER A 3 9.87 -0.45 -25.68
C SER A 3 8.68 -1.16 -24.99
N PHE A 4 8.58 -1.18 -23.66
CA PHE A 4 7.50 -1.92 -22.97
C PHE A 4 6.17 -1.16 -22.78
N ASN A 5 6.12 0.15 -23.10
CA ASN A 5 4.94 0.97 -22.83
C ASN A 5 3.87 0.97 -23.93
N GLU A 6 4.20 0.73 -25.20
CA GLU A 6 3.23 0.90 -26.30
C GLU A 6 2.23 -0.27 -26.43
N THR A 7 2.66 -1.50 -26.15
CA THR A 7 1.83 -2.70 -26.36
C THR A 7 0.71 -2.84 -25.32
N GLY A 8 0.98 -2.50 -24.06
CA GLY A 8 -0.04 -2.51 -22.99
C GLY A 8 -1.12 -1.43 -23.17
N HIS A 9 -0.75 -0.27 -23.71
CA HIS A 9 -1.69 0.82 -24.01
C HIS A 9 -2.68 0.42 -25.12
N CYS A 10 -2.22 -0.30 -26.14
CA CYS A 10 -3.06 -0.72 -27.26
C CYS A 10 -4.14 -1.74 -26.84
N GLY A 11 -3.77 -2.71 -25.99
CA GLY A 11 -4.70 -3.74 -25.50
C GLY A 11 -5.86 -3.20 -24.66
N LEU A 12 -5.59 -2.27 -23.73
CA LEU A 12 -6.62 -1.67 -22.89
C LEU A 12 -7.51 -0.69 -23.68
N GLN A 13 -6.97 0.01 -24.66
CA GLN A 13 -7.76 0.85 -25.57
C GLN A 13 -8.75 0.04 -26.42
N ILE A 14 -8.39 -1.19 -26.81
CA ILE A 14 -9.31 -2.11 -27.51
C ILE A 14 -10.49 -2.49 -26.60
N LEU A 15 -10.25 -2.74 -25.31
CA LEU A 15 -11.32 -3.05 -24.35
C LEU A 15 -12.26 -1.85 -24.13
N VAL A 16 -11.71 -0.63 -24.00
CA VAL A 16 -12.52 0.60 -23.89
C VAL A 16 -13.41 0.80 -25.11
N ARG A 17 -12.87 0.54 -26.32
CA ARG A 17 -13.58 0.74 -27.59
C ARG A 17 -14.64 -0.32 -27.89
N ASN A 18 -14.64 -1.45 -27.20
CA ASN A 18 -15.56 -2.57 -27.42
C ASN A 18 -16.32 -2.96 -26.13
N ALA A 19 -16.49 -2.02 -25.19
CA ALA A 19 -17.07 -2.28 -23.87
C ALA A 19 -18.53 -2.82 -23.92
N ASP A 20 -19.21 -2.65 -25.04
CA ASP A 20 -20.54 -3.15 -25.38
C ASP A 20 -20.56 -4.61 -25.87
N VAL A 21 -19.42 -5.12 -26.36
CA VAL A 21 -19.26 -6.47 -26.94
C VAL A 21 -18.51 -7.41 -25.99
N VAL A 22 -17.68 -6.86 -25.09
CA VAL A 22 -16.86 -7.63 -24.16
C VAL A 22 -17.69 -8.12 -22.98
N ASP A 23 -17.50 -9.40 -22.62
CA ASP A 23 -18.10 -10.01 -21.44
C ASP A 23 -17.89 -9.13 -20.18
N LYS A 24 -18.96 -8.87 -19.44
CA LYS A 24 -18.93 -7.95 -18.30
C LYS A 24 -18.02 -8.43 -17.16
N ASP A 25 -17.88 -9.73 -16.99
CA ASP A 25 -16.99 -10.30 -15.97
C ASP A 25 -15.53 -10.16 -16.41
N LEU A 26 -15.25 -10.33 -17.71
CA LEU A 26 -13.92 -10.09 -18.28
C LEU A 26 -13.51 -8.61 -18.22
N ALA A 27 -14.42 -7.69 -18.57
CA ALA A 27 -14.19 -6.26 -18.44
C ALA A 27 -13.90 -5.85 -16.98
N ARG A 28 -14.63 -6.42 -16.03
CA ARG A 28 -14.39 -6.24 -14.59
C ARG A 28 -13.02 -6.78 -14.16
N ALA A 29 -12.61 -7.94 -14.65
CA ALA A 29 -11.29 -8.50 -14.37
C ALA A 29 -10.15 -7.61 -14.89
N PHE A 30 -10.25 -7.10 -16.12
CA PHE A 30 -9.24 -6.21 -16.68
C PHE A 30 -9.20 -4.85 -16.01
N ALA A 31 -10.36 -4.26 -15.64
CA ALA A 31 -10.40 -3.02 -14.87
C ALA A 31 -9.74 -3.21 -13.49
N ARG A 32 -9.94 -4.37 -12.86
CA ARG A 32 -9.23 -4.75 -11.63
C ARG A 32 -7.72 -4.81 -11.87
N PHE A 33 -7.25 -5.54 -12.87
CA PHE A 33 -5.80 -5.65 -13.14
C PHE A 33 -5.16 -4.32 -13.53
N ASP A 34 -5.88 -3.47 -14.26
CA ASP A 34 -5.41 -2.14 -14.66
C ASP A 34 -5.24 -1.21 -13.44
N LEU A 35 -6.23 -1.22 -12.53
CA LEU A 35 -6.12 -0.52 -11.27
C LEU A 35 -5.04 -1.12 -10.38
N GLN A 36 -4.90 -2.45 -10.31
CA GLN A 36 -3.83 -3.11 -9.57
C GLN A 36 -2.45 -2.75 -10.13
N ALA A 37 -2.27 -2.72 -11.44
CA ALA A 37 -1.03 -2.28 -12.06
C ALA A 37 -0.74 -0.80 -11.76
N SER A 38 -1.77 0.05 -11.78
CA SER A 38 -1.65 1.46 -11.45
C SER A 38 -1.30 1.70 -9.98
N VAL A 39 -1.98 1.01 -9.07
CA VAL A 39 -1.82 1.17 -7.62
C VAL A 39 -0.55 0.49 -7.12
N PHE A 40 -0.25 -0.72 -7.60
CA PHE A 40 0.78 -1.60 -7.03
C PHE A 40 2.11 -1.59 -7.77
N LEU A 41 2.13 -1.23 -9.05
CA LEU A 41 3.39 -1.06 -9.81
C LEU A 41 3.75 0.42 -10.00
N GLY A 42 2.82 1.35 -9.74
CA GLY A 42 3.08 2.80 -9.86
C GLY A 42 3.44 3.26 -11.27
N LEU A 43 3.24 2.40 -12.29
CA LEU A 43 3.77 2.62 -13.63
C LEU A 43 2.97 3.67 -14.43
N ARG A 44 1.67 3.85 -14.13
CA ARG A 44 0.76 4.77 -14.84
C ARG A 44 -0.60 4.91 -14.13
N PRO A 45 -1.40 5.95 -14.44
CA PRO A 45 -2.81 6.03 -14.05
C PRO A 45 -3.66 4.87 -14.64
N PRO A 46 -4.78 4.49 -14.00
CA PRO A 46 -5.69 3.49 -14.57
C PRO A 46 -6.35 4.07 -15.84
N LEU A 47 -6.42 3.27 -16.90
CA LEU A 47 -6.95 3.63 -18.22
C LEU A 47 -8.41 3.17 -18.41
N LEU A 48 -8.90 2.20 -17.63
CA LEU A 48 -10.29 1.73 -17.69
C LEU A 48 -11.18 2.53 -16.72
N ALA A 49 -12.25 3.15 -17.24
CA ALA A 49 -13.15 4.02 -16.48
C ALA A 49 -13.80 3.31 -15.28
N SER A 50 -13.81 4.01 -14.14
CA SER A 50 -14.03 3.55 -12.77
C SER A 50 -15.40 2.97 -12.38
N ASN A 51 -16.29 2.64 -13.33
CA ASN A 51 -17.69 2.30 -13.00
C ASN A 51 -17.93 0.81 -12.67
N SER A 52 -16.90 -0.03 -12.55
CA SER A 52 -17.08 -1.47 -12.33
C SER A 52 -16.09 -2.09 -11.34
N LEU A 53 -15.57 -1.28 -10.43
CA LEU A 53 -14.52 -1.65 -9.51
C LEU A 53 -15.13 -2.04 -8.17
N GLU A 54 -15.44 -3.31 -7.97
CA GLU A 54 -15.54 -3.86 -6.62
C GLU A 54 -14.22 -4.53 -6.20
N LEU A 55 -13.36 -4.95 -7.12
CA LEU A 55 -12.58 -6.15 -6.85
C LEU A 55 -11.15 -6.01 -6.28
N VAL A 56 -10.63 -4.84 -5.89
CA VAL A 56 -9.19 -4.76 -5.49
C VAL A 56 -8.83 -5.68 -4.31
N TYR A 57 -9.78 -5.91 -3.41
CA TYR A 57 -9.61 -6.74 -2.21
C TYR A 57 -10.60 -7.92 -2.11
N HIS A 58 -11.26 -8.27 -3.21
CA HIS A 58 -12.27 -9.32 -3.16
C HIS A 58 -11.61 -10.70 -3.17
N SER A 59 -11.78 -11.40 -2.03
CA SER A 59 -11.67 -12.85 -1.96
C SER A 59 -12.79 -13.47 -2.80
N PRO A 60 -12.49 -14.31 -3.81
CA PRO A 60 -13.53 -14.99 -4.59
C PRO A 60 -14.27 -16.08 -3.79
N ARG A 61 -13.92 -16.32 -2.51
CA ARG A 61 -14.39 -17.47 -1.73
C ARG A 61 -15.53 -17.17 -0.75
N LYS A 62 -15.95 -15.92 -0.55
CA LYS A 62 -17.10 -15.58 0.32
C LYS A 62 -17.99 -14.52 -0.31
N ALA A 63 -19.29 -14.58 -0.03
CA ALA A 63 -20.23 -13.51 -0.37
C ALA A 63 -19.73 -12.21 0.26
N SER A 64 -19.48 -11.18 -0.55
CA SER A 64 -19.07 -9.85 -0.07
C SER A 64 -20.13 -9.32 0.88
N THR A 65 -19.72 -8.87 2.07
CA THR A 65 -20.63 -8.14 2.93
C THR A 65 -20.93 -6.76 2.31
N HIS A 66 -22.02 -6.13 2.74
CA HIS A 66 -22.32 -4.74 2.35
C HIS A 66 -21.14 -3.81 2.72
N GLU A 67 -20.52 -4.05 3.88
CA GLU A 67 -19.40 -3.26 4.40
C GLU A 67 -18.14 -3.41 3.54
N ASP A 68 -17.87 -4.63 3.05
CA ASP A 68 -16.77 -4.90 2.12
C ASP A 68 -16.93 -4.13 0.80
N GLY A 69 -18.15 -4.10 0.25
CA GLY A 69 -18.46 -3.39 -0.99
C GLY A 69 -18.34 -1.86 -0.81
N GLU A 70 -18.87 -1.33 0.29
CA GLU A 70 -18.76 0.09 0.63
C GLU A 70 -17.30 0.54 0.75
N LEU A 71 -16.48 -0.18 1.54
CA LEU A 71 -15.07 0.13 1.70
C LEU A 71 -14.29 -0.02 0.39
N ALA A 72 -14.60 -1.04 -0.42
CA ALA A 72 -13.99 -1.20 -1.74
C ALA A 72 -14.27 0.02 -2.63
N GLY A 73 -15.51 0.52 -2.65
CA GLY A 73 -15.87 1.74 -3.36
C GLY A 73 -15.08 2.96 -2.90
N LEU A 74 -14.89 3.13 -1.59
CA LEU A 74 -14.07 4.21 -1.03
C LEU A 74 -12.59 4.09 -1.42
N MET A 75 -12.02 2.88 -1.32
CA MET A 75 -10.63 2.63 -1.73
C MET A 75 -10.43 2.90 -3.22
N ASN A 76 -11.39 2.56 -4.06
CA ASN A 76 -11.30 2.83 -5.50
C ASN A 76 -11.37 4.32 -5.83
N ALA A 77 -12.26 5.07 -5.15
CA ALA A 77 -12.30 6.52 -5.28
C ALA A 77 -10.97 7.15 -4.85
N LEU A 78 -10.41 6.69 -3.72
CA LEU A 78 -9.10 7.12 -3.23
C LEU A 78 -7.98 6.85 -4.24
N PHE A 79 -7.83 5.60 -4.70
CA PHE A 79 -6.75 5.26 -5.62
C PHE A 79 -6.87 5.98 -6.97
N SER A 80 -8.10 6.15 -7.47
CA SER A 80 -8.34 6.96 -8.66
C SER A 80 -7.91 8.41 -8.44
N PHE A 81 -8.27 9.02 -7.31
CA PHE A 81 -7.85 10.37 -6.95
C PHE A 81 -6.32 10.48 -6.85
N LEU A 82 -5.66 9.56 -6.15
CA LEU A 82 -4.20 9.54 -6.00
C LEU A 82 -3.51 9.53 -7.37
N ARG A 83 -3.87 8.56 -8.22
CA ARG A 83 -3.16 8.29 -9.47
C ARG A 83 -3.46 9.24 -10.62
N THR A 84 -4.60 9.93 -10.59
CA THR A 84 -5.01 10.83 -11.68
C THR A 84 -4.85 12.30 -11.34
N LYS A 85 -4.72 12.63 -10.04
CA LYS A 85 -4.72 14.01 -9.56
C LYS A 85 -3.64 14.23 -8.50
N ALA A 86 -3.67 13.50 -7.38
CA ALA A 86 -2.85 13.86 -6.22
C ALA A 86 -1.34 13.68 -6.45
N ASP A 87 -0.92 12.67 -7.21
CA ASP A 87 0.49 12.37 -7.49
C ASP A 87 1.23 13.56 -8.15
N ASP A 88 0.54 14.42 -8.90
CA ASP A 88 1.13 15.62 -9.51
C ASP A 88 1.47 16.72 -8.48
N TYR A 89 0.76 16.72 -7.35
CA TYR A 89 0.85 17.72 -6.28
C TYR A 89 1.54 17.22 -5.01
N ARG A 90 1.62 15.89 -4.82
CA ARG A 90 2.37 15.30 -3.71
C ARG A 90 3.83 15.75 -3.75
N TYR A 91 4.38 16.15 -2.59
CA TYR A 91 5.73 16.71 -2.47
C TYR A 91 6.00 18.02 -3.25
N ARG A 92 4.95 18.71 -3.72
CA ARG A 92 5.06 20.07 -4.29
C ARG A 92 5.03 21.13 -3.20
N VAL A 93 5.28 22.38 -3.61
CA VAL A 93 5.30 23.55 -2.72
C VAL A 93 3.92 23.74 -2.10
N PRO A 94 3.80 23.85 -0.76
CA PRO A 94 2.55 24.16 -0.09
C PRO A 94 1.88 25.41 -0.68
N GLY A 95 0.56 25.37 -0.85
CA GLY A 95 -0.22 26.48 -1.41
C GLY A 95 -0.34 26.51 -2.94
N SER A 96 0.38 25.64 -3.65
CA SER A 96 0.19 25.45 -5.11
C SER A 96 -0.98 24.54 -5.48
N ILE A 97 -1.67 23.99 -4.48
CA ILE A 97 -2.68 22.96 -4.64
C ILE A 97 -4.06 23.60 -4.93
N PRO A 98 -4.71 23.27 -6.06
CA PRO A 98 -6.05 23.74 -6.37
C PRO A 98 -7.08 23.39 -5.28
N LEU A 99 -8.02 24.30 -5.03
CA LEU A 99 -9.04 24.16 -3.98
C LEU A 99 -9.97 22.97 -4.20
N ASP A 100 -10.30 22.66 -5.46
CA ASP A 100 -11.11 21.51 -5.84
C ASP A 100 -10.45 20.19 -5.44
N LEU A 101 -9.13 20.06 -5.60
CA LEU A 101 -8.40 18.87 -5.16
C LEU A 101 -8.37 18.73 -3.63
N LEU A 102 -8.23 19.84 -2.90
CA LEU A 102 -8.31 19.85 -1.44
C LEU A 102 -9.69 19.40 -0.96
N ILE A 103 -10.75 19.89 -1.60
CA ILE A 103 -12.14 19.49 -1.29
C ILE A 103 -12.35 18.00 -1.57
N GLU A 104 -11.85 17.49 -2.69
CA GLU A 104 -11.97 16.08 -3.05
C GLU A 104 -11.22 15.17 -2.07
N ALA A 105 -9.95 15.48 -1.75
CA ALA A 105 -9.17 14.76 -0.75
C ALA A 105 -9.89 14.72 0.61
N LYS A 106 -10.36 15.88 1.09
CA LYS A 106 -11.11 15.97 2.36
C LYS A 106 -12.45 15.23 2.32
N THR A 107 -13.10 15.16 1.17
CA THR A 107 -14.33 14.39 1.00
C THR A 107 -14.05 12.89 1.12
N ILE A 108 -12.98 12.39 0.51
CA ILE A 108 -12.58 10.98 0.60
C ILE A 108 -12.17 10.64 2.05
N GLU A 109 -11.34 11.48 2.68
CA GLU A 109 -10.93 11.34 4.09
C GLU A 109 -12.13 11.28 5.03
N ARG A 110 -13.09 12.21 4.88
CA ARG A 110 -14.32 12.23 5.68
C ARG A 110 -15.12 10.95 5.53
N ARG A 111 -15.30 10.44 4.31
CA ARG A 111 -16.08 9.21 4.07
C ARG A 111 -15.41 7.98 4.66
N LEU A 112 -14.07 7.89 4.62
CA LEU A 112 -13.32 6.83 5.28
C LEU A 112 -13.44 6.90 6.80
N HIS A 113 -13.41 8.11 7.37
CA HIS A 113 -13.64 8.32 8.79
C HIS A 113 -15.07 7.93 9.20
N GLU A 114 -16.08 8.34 8.45
CA GLU A 114 -17.49 7.95 8.68
C GLU A 114 -17.63 6.42 8.64
N PHE A 115 -17.00 5.74 7.66
CA PHE A 115 -16.97 4.28 7.60
C PHE A 115 -16.33 3.66 8.86
N ARG A 116 -15.16 4.17 9.28
CA ARG A 116 -14.45 3.71 10.49
C ARG A 116 -15.34 3.80 11.72
N GLU A 117 -16.00 4.93 11.95
CA GLU A 117 -16.86 5.12 13.13
C GLU A 117 -18.08 4.19 13.12
N ASN A 118 -18.70 4.01 11.95
CA ASN A 118 -19.91 3.21 11.82
C ASN A 118 -19.66 1.70 12.01
N HIS A 119 -18.51 1.21 11.51
CA HIS A 119 -18.23 -0.22 11.37
C HIS A 119 -17.07 -0.74 12.25
N LEU A 120 -16.10 0.11 12.63
CA LEU A 120 -14.87 -0.30 13.32
C LEU A 120 -14.69 0.30 14.73
N GLY A 121 -15.46 1.33 15.11
CA GLY A 121 -15.29 2.11 16.35
C GLY A 121 -16.00 1.63 17.61
N LYS A 122 -16.65 0.45 17.60
CA LYS A 122 -17.60 0.04 18.67
C LYS A 122 -17.02 -0.79 19.82
N GLU A 123 -15.70 -0.83 20.01
CA GLU A 123 -15.10 -1.64 21.08
C GLU A 123 -15.26 -1.05 22.50
N ILE A 124 -15.59 0.24 22.65
CA ILE A 124 -15.49 0.93 23.95
C ILE A 124 -16.76 0.84 24.80
N THR A 125 -17.95 0.66 24.22
CA THR A 125 -19.23 0.75 24.98
C THR A 125 -19.84 -0.57 25.40
N SER A 126 -19.34 -1.72 24.93
CA SER A 126 -19.76 -3.01 25.44
C SER A 126 -18.55 -3.89 25.67
N ARG A 127 -18.41 -4.36 26.91
CA ARG A 127 -17.45 -5.37 27.37
C ARG A 127 -17.79 -6.73 26.75
N SER A 128 -17.88 -6.78 25.42
CA SER A 128 -18.17 -7.95 24.63
C SER A 128 -16.86 -8.68 24.38
N THR A 129 -16.72 -9.83 25.01
CA THR A 129 -15.62 -10.80 24.85
C THR A 129 -15.59 -11.44 23.45
N ARG A 130 -16.02 -10.72 22.41
CA ARG A 130 -15.91 -11.17 21.03
C ARG A 130 -14.53 -10.76 20.53
N MET A 131 -13.67 -11.74 20.27
CA MET A 131 -12.51 -11.50 19.42
C MET A 131 -12.99 -10.87 18.11
N PRO A 132 -12.27 -9.86 17.57
CA PRO A 132 -12.52 -9.37 16.23
C PRO A 132 -12.55 -10.56 15.27
N SER A 133 -13.44 -10.50 14.28
CA SER A 133 -13.42 -11.51 13.23
C SER A 133 -12.30 -11.19 12.24
N VAL A 134 -11.72 -12.21 11.59
CA VAL A 134 -10.73 -12.02 10.51
C VAL A 134 -11.25 -11.06 9.43
N THR A 135 -12.56 -11.09 9.14
CA THR A 135 -13.22 -10.16 8.24
C THR A 135 -13.10 -8.71 8.72
N GLU A 136 -13.34 -8.47 10.01
CA GLU A 136 -13.19 -7.16 10.65
C GLU A 136 -11.72 -6.69 10.61
N ALA A 137 -10.77 -7.59 10.85
CA ALA A 137 -9.34 -7.28 10.71
C ALA A 137 -8.99 -6.85 9.27
N HIS A 138 -9.52 -7.53 8.25
CA HIS A 138 -9.35 -7.11 6.85
C HIS A 138 -9.97 -5.74 6.57
N LEU A 139 -11.17 -5.45 7.09
CA LEU A 139 -11.78 -4.12 6.96
C LEU A 139 -10.93 -3.05 7.65
N ARG A 140 -10.43 -3.33 8.86
CA ARG A 140 -9.59 -2.44 9.66
C ARG A 140 -8.28 -2.11 8.94
N VAL A 141 -7.53 -3.11 8.48
CA VAL A 141 -6.28 -2.88 7.72
C VAL A 141 -6.53 -1.97 6.50
N ARG A 142 -7.56 -2.26 5.69
CA ARG A 142 -7.87 -1.48 4.48
C ARG A 142 -8.32 -0.05 4.80
N CYS A 143 -9.21 0.12 5.78
CA CYS A 143 -9.74 1.42 6.16
C CYS A 143 -8.65 2.34 6.75
N LEU A 144 -7.80 1.82 7.64
CA LEU A 144 -6.69 2.59 8.21
C LEU A 144 -5.68 2.99 7.12
N THR A 145 -5.33 2.05 6.22
CA THR A 145 -4.46 2.34 5.07
C THR A 145 -5.04 3.45 4.20
N GLY A 146 -6.34 3.35 3.85
CA GLY A 146 -7.03 4.36 3.06
C GLY A 146 -7.06 5.73 3.75
N THR A 147 -7.29 5.76 5.06
CA THR A 147 -7.32 7.00 5.86
C THR A 147 -5.99 7.72 5.80
N ILE A 148 -4.88 7.00 6.04
CA ILE A 148 -3.52 7.54 5.98
C ILE A 148 -3.20 8.05 4.57
N LEU A 149 -3.50 7.25 3.54
CA LEU A 149 -3.27 7.65 2.14
C LEU A 149 -4.05 8.90 1.74
N ALA A 150 -5.34 8.98 2.11
CA ALA A 150 -6.19 10.12 1.80
C ALA A 150 -5.66 11.40 2.47
N ALA A 151 -5.40 11.33 3.78
CA ALA A 151 -4.97 12.48 4.57
C ALA A 151 -3.58 12.99 4.18
N THR A 152 -2.70 12.12 3.70
CA THR A 152 -1.31 12.47 3.33
C THR A 152 -1.12 12.74 1.83
N SER A 153 -2.15 12.51 1.01
CA SER A 153 -2.08 12.50 -0.46
C SER A 153 -1.53 13.78 -1.10
N LEU A 154 -1.80 14.93 -0.47
CA LEU A 154 -1.47 16.27 -0.97
C LEU A 154 -0.40 16.98 -0.13
N HIS A 155 0.26 16.26 0.78
CA HIS A 155 1.26 16.85 1.66
C HIS A 155 2.65 16.90 1.03
N ALA A 156 3.42 17.90 1.46
CA ALA A 156 4.73 18.20 0.93
C ALA A 156 5.87 17.45 1.65
N GLU A 157 5.66 17.14 2.93
CA GLU A 157 6.67 16.57 3.85
C GLU A 157 6.19 15.24 4.40
N GLU A 158 7.13 14.36 4.73
CA GLU A 158 6.91 13.06 5.35
C GLU A 158 6.51 13.16 6.83
N ALA A 159 6.84 14.25 7.52
CA ALA A 159 6.42 14.50 8.90
C ALA A 159 4.90 14.45 9.13
N ILE A 160 4.08 14.60 8.07
CA ILE A 160 2.62 14.43 8.16
C ILE A 160 2.23 13.03 8.69
N TYR A 161 3.03 12.01 8.42
CA TYR A 161 2.76 10.63 8.83
C TYR A 161 2.78 10.44 10.36
N ASP A 162 3.43 11.34 11.09
CA ASP A 162 3.58 11.24 12.56
C ASP A 162 2.23 11.27 13.28
N GLN A 163 1.22 11.93 12.68
CA GLN A 163 -0.13 12.03 13.19
C GLN A 163 -0.87 10.68 13.22
N PHE A 164 -0.35 9.67 12.50
CA PHE A 164 -1.00 8.38 12.28
C PHE A 164 -0.33 7.22 13.03
N THR A 165 0.50 7.50 14.04
CA THR A 165 1.20 6.45 14.81
C THR A 165 0.24 5.38 15.36
N CYS A 166 -0.91 5.79 15.92
CA CYS A 166 -1.94 4.85 16.40
C CYS A 166 -2.58 4.03 15.27
N ASP A 167 -2.79 4.64 14.09
CA ASP A 167 -3.37 3.95 12.94
C ASP A 167 -2.39 2.96 12.33
N PHE A 168 -1.09 3.29 12.29
CA PHE A 168 -0.03 2.34 11.92
C PHE A 168 0.04 1.14 12.86
N LEU A 169 -0.07 1.37 14.18
CA LEU A 169 -0.15 0.28 15.15
C LEU A 169 -1.38 -0.60 14.89
N GLY A 170 -2.54 0.01 14.65
CA GLY A 170 -3.78 -0.70 14.31
C GLY A 170 -3.67 -1.53 13.03
N ILE A 171 -2.92 -1.07 12.02
CA ILE A 171 -2.61 -1.85 10.82
C ILE A 171 -1.78 -3.09 11.18
N VAL A 172 -0.73 -2.92 11.98
CA VAL A 172 0.16 -4.01 12.39
C VAL A 172 -0.58 -5.05 13.23
N ASP A 173 -1.42 -4.62 14.17
CA ASP A 173 -2.22 -5.52 15.01
C ASP A 173 -3.22 -6.33 14.18
N ALA A 174 -3.98 -5.67 13.30
CA ALA A 174 -4.95 -6.34 12.46
C ALA A 174 -4.28 -7.25 11.41
N ALA A 175 -3.13 -6.86 10.85
CA ALA A 175 -2.35 -7.72 9.96
C ALA A 175 -1.80 -8.97 10.68
N SER A 176 -1.32 -8.81 11.92
CA SER A 176 -0.88 -9.94 12.75
C SER A 176 -2.03 -10.93 13.01
N GLU A 177 -3.24 -10.43 13.25
CA GLU A 177 -4.44 -11.26 13.41
C GLU A 177 -4.74 -12.06 12.14
N ILE A 178 -4.75 -11.41 10.97
CA ILE A 178 -4.98 -12.05 9.67
C ILE A 178 -3.95 -13.16 9.43
N LEU A 179 -2.66 -12.86 9.65
CA LEU A 179 -1.57 -13.80 9.41
C LEU A 179 -1.59 -14.99 10.38
N SER A 180 -2.09 -14.82 11.61
CA SER A 180 -2.21 -15.92 12.57
C SER A 180 -3.16 -17.04 12.13
N GLN A 181 -4.05 -16.76 11.17
CA GLN A 181 -5.08 -17.69 10.68
C GLN A 181 -4.66 -18.41 9.40
N VAL A 182 -3.53 -18.02 8.79
CA VAL A 182 -2.98 -18.67 7.61
C VAL A 182 -2.26 -19.95 8.04
N PRO A 183 -2.66 -21.14 7.55
CA PRO A 183 -1.94 -22.37 7.84
C PRO A 183 -0.51 -22.27 7.32
N MET A 184 0.48 -22.31 8.22
CA MET A 184 1.88 -22.47 7.83
C MET A 184 2.06 -23.89 7.28
N SER A 185 2.02 -24.06 5.97
CA SER A 185 2.41 -25.34 5.36
C SER A 185 3.87 -25.62 5.70
N PRO A 186 4.20 -26.76 6.35
CA PRO A 186 5.59 -27.06 6.69
C PRO A 186 6.39 -27.18 5.40
N VAL A 187 7.50 -26.44 5.34
CA VAL A 187 8.51 -26.56 4.29
C VAL A 187 9.08 -27.97 4.43
N SER A 188 8.59 -28.93 3.64
CA SER A 188 9.18 -30.25 3.55
C SER A 188 10.55 -30.11 2.88
N GLU A 189 11.60 -30.16 3.69
CA GLU A 189 12.96 -30.41 3.23
C GLU A 189 13.00 -31.80 2.58
N GLY A 190 13.06 -31.83 1.25
CA GLY A 190 13.34 -33.05 0.48
C GLY A 190 12.24 -33.48 -0.48
N SER A 191 12.16 -32.84 -1.65
CA SER A 191 11.98 -33.50 -2.96
C SER A 191 11.70 -32.50 -4.09
N SER A 192 12.72 -32.19 -4.90
CA SER A 192 12.68 -31.56 -6.23
C SER A 192 12.07 -30.14 -6.39
N PRO A 193 12.58 -29.31 -7.34
CA PRO A 193 12.41 -27.87 -7.30
C PRO A 193 11.23 -27.40 -8.16
N ARG A 194 10.02 -27.46 -7.61
CA ARG A 194 8.94 -26.54 -7.99
C ARG A 194 8.08 -26.27 -6.77
N PRO A 195 8.39 -25.24 -5.96
CA PRO A 195 7.34 -24.69 -5.14
C PRO A 195 6.34 -24.10 -6.13
N SER A 196 5.18 -24.73 -6.26
CA SER A 196 3.99 -23.97 -6.65
C SER A 196 3.91 -22.86 -5.62
N ALA A 197 4.43 -21.68 -5.96
CA ALA A 197 4.19 -20.47 -5.20
C ALA A 197 2.68 -20.37 -5.15
N GLU A 198 2.09 -20.82 -4.04
CA GLU A 198 0.67 -20.67 -3.80
C GLU A 198 0.48 -19.16 -3.72
N ILE A 199 0.07 -18.59 -4.84
CA ILE A 199 -0.33 -17.19 -4.96
C ILE A 199 -1.54 -17.08 -4.04
N SER A 200 -1.29 -16.81 -2.77
CA SER A 200 -2.32 -16.50 -1.80
C SER A 200 -2.75 -15.06 -2.07
N LEU A 201 -3.52 -14.92 -3.15
CA LEU A 201 -4.21 -13.69 -3.57
C LEU A 201 -5.14 -13.11 -2.49
N ASP A 202 -5.27 -13.79 -1.35
CA ASP A 202 -6.23 -13.53 -0.28
C ASP A 202 -5.66 -12.70 0.88
N VAL A 203 -4.33 -12.63 1.05
CA VAL A 203 -3.74 -11.96 2.22
C VAL A 203 -3.37 -10.54 1.88
N ALA A 204 -4.35 -9.64 1.98
CA ALA A 204 -4.27 -8.20 1.69
C ALA A 204 -3.45 -7.36 2.70
N VAL A 205 -2.21 -7.77 3.04
CA VAL A 205 -1.43 -7.18 4.14
C VAL A 205 -0.04 -6.70 3.75
N ILE A 206 0.46 -7.01 2.55
CA ILE A 206 1.79 -6.57 2.10
C ILE A 206 1.84 -5.05 1.91
N HIS A 207 0.88 -4.42 1.21
CA HIS A 207 0.85 -2.94 1.09
C HIS A 207 0.87 -2.26 2.45
N PRO A 208 -0.07 -2.59 3.35
CA PRO A 208 -0.26 -1.84 4.57
C PRO A 208 0.94 -1.99 5.49
N LEU A 209 1.51 -3.20 5.56
CA LEU A 209 2.73 -3.43 6.32
C LEU A 209 3.94 -2.71 5.71
N TYR A 210 4.11 -2.74 4.38
CA TYR A 210 5.19 -2.00 3.72
C TYR A 210 5.08 -0.50 3.93
N MET A 211 3.88 0.07 3.79
CA MET A 211 3.62 1.48 4.06
C MET A 211 3.93 1.80 5.53
N THR A 212 3.50 0.95 6.45
CA THR A 212 3.79 1.12 7.88
C THR A 212 5.30 1.11 8.15
N ALA A 213 6.02 0.13 7.63
CA ALA A 213 7.47 0.02 7.78
C ALA A 213 8.24 1.17 7.12
N SER A 214 7.71 1.70 6.01
CA SER A 214 8.37 2.76 5.24
C SER A 214 8.07 4.17 5.75
N LYS A 215 6.85 4.41 6.23
CA LYS A 215 6.33 5.76 6.51
C LYS A 215 6.14 6.07 7.99
N CYS A 216 5.91 5.07 8.84
CA CYS A 216 5.84 5.31 10.29
C CYS A 216 7.20 5.80 10.82
N ARG A 217 7.19 6.71 11.79
CA ARG A 217 8.40 7.21 12.48
C ARG A 217 8.74 6.41 13.73
N SER A 218 7.81 5.59 14.26
CA SER A 218 8.06 4.71 15.39
C SER A 218 8.93 3.52 14.99
N SER A 219 10.13 3.43 15.57
CA SER A 219 11.09 2.38 15.21
C SER A 219 10.61 0.99 15.63
N LEU A 220 9.83 0.89 16.71
CA LEU A 220 9.23 -0.37 17.16
C LEU A 220 8.13 -0.84 16.20
N ILE A 221 7.23 0.05 15.79
CA ILE A 221 6.15 -0.27 14.85
C ILE A 221 6.72 -0.69 13.49
N ARG A 222 7.75 0.02 12.99
CA ARG A 222 8.42 -0.33 11.72
C ARG A 222 9.02 -1.72 11.73
N ARG A 223 9.79 -2.06 12.77
CA ARG A 223 10.42 -3.40 12.90
C ARG A 223 9.37 -4.49 12.99
N ARG A 224 8.30 -4.29 13.76
CA ARG A 224 7.18 -5.25 13.83
C ARG A 224 6.49 -5.43 12.48
N ALA A 225 6.31 -4.36 11.70
CA ALA A 225 5.76 -4.45 10.35
C ALA A 225 6.68 -5.23 9.38
N ILE A 226 8.00 -5.02 9.46
CA ILE A 226 9.01 -5.78 8.68
C ILE A 226 8.98 -7.26 9.04
N GLU A 227 8.88 -7.59 10.34
CA GLU A 227 8.78 -8.99 10.80
C GLU A 227 7.52 -9.67 10.25
N LEU A 228 6.38 -8.98 10.26
CA LEU A 228 5.15 -9.51 9.67
C LEU A 228 5.24 -9.67 8.14
N LEU A 229 5.95 -8.79 7.43
CA LEU A 229 6.23 -8.98 6.00
C LEU A 229 7.04 -10.25 5.74
N ARG A 230 7.98 -10.61 6.62
CA ARG A 230 8.79 -11.83 6.48
C ARG A 230 7.99 -13.11 6.73
N THR A 231 6.91 -13.03 7.51
CA THR A 231 6.03 -14.18 7.81
C THR A 231 4.84 -14.28 6.86
N ALA A 232 4.53 -13.21 6.12
CA ALA A 232 3.47 -13.21 5.13
C ALA A 232 3.76 -14.21 3.98
N PRO A 233 2.72 -14.75 3.31
CA PRO A 233 2.88 -15.55 2.11
C PRO A 233 3.72 -14.81 1.06
N SER A 234 4.53 -15.56 0.30
CA SER A 234 5.54 -14.96 -0.56
C SER A 234 4.99 -14.03 -1.63
N LEU A 235 3.72 -14.18 -2.06
CA LEU A 235 3.13 -13.35 -3.11
C LEU A 235 1.71 -12.89 -2.75
N GLU A 236 1.47 -11.59 -2.79
CA GLU A 236 0.14 -10.94 -2.84
C GLU A 236 0.06 -10.15 -4.15
N ALA A 237 -0.73 -10.64 -5.12
CA ALA A 237 -0.77 -10.08 -6.48
C ALA A 237 0.64 -9.95 -7.12
N ALA A 238 1.11 -8.72 -7.36
CA ALA A 238 2.43 -8.43 -7.95
C ALA A 238 3.52 -8.15 -6.89
N TRP A 239 3.19 -8.28 -5.61
CA TRP A 239 4.12 -8.00 -4.52
C TRP A 239 4.71 -9.26 -3.92
N ASP A 240 6.03 -9.26 -3.78
CA ASP A 240 6.75 -10.28 -3.06
C ASP A 240 7.03 -9.84 -1.62
N ALA A 241 6.49 -10.56 -0.64
CA ALA A 241 6.56 -10.15 0.76
C ALA A 241 8.01 -10.02 1.27
N ARG A 242 8.92 -10.90 0.81
CA ARG A 242 10.34 -10.87 1.21
C ARG A 242 11.05 -9.70 0.55
N SER A 243 10.76 -9.43 -0.73
CA SER A 243 11.26 -8.24 -1.43
C SER A 243 10.90 -6.98 -0.67
N TYR A 244 9.61 -6.80 -0.36
CA TYR A 244 9.10 -5.63 0.33
C TYR A 244 9.63 -5.53 1.78
N ALA A 245 9.85 -6.66 2.47
CA ALA A 245 10.51 -6.67 3.78
C ALA A 245 11.96 -6.13 3.70
N ASN A 246 12.76 -6.62 2.75
CA ASN A 246 14.16 -6.21 2.61
C ASN A 246 14.27 -4.75 2.17
N ILE A 247 13.38 -4.28 1.29
CA ILE A 247 13.33 -2.88 0.85
C ILE A 247 12.93 -1.97 2.02
N ALA A 248 11.90 -2.35 2.79
CA ALA A 248 11.46 -1.56 3.94
C ALA A 248 12.51 -1.52 5.06
N GLU A 249 13.20 -2.63 5.32
CA GLU A 249 14.32 -2.67 6.25
C GLU A 249 15.44 -1.75 5.79
N ARG A 250 15.79 -1.77 4.50
CA ARG A 250 16.82 -0.89 3.97
C ARG A 250 16.42 0.58 4.09
N LEU A 251 15.18 0.93 3.79
CA LEU A 251 14.64 2.27 3.94
C LEU A 251 14.72 2.74 5.40
N MET A 252 14.29 1.90 6.34
CA MET A 252 14.40 2.20 7.78
C MET A 252 15.85 2.43 8.20
N GLN A 253 16.79 1.59 7.78
CA GLN A 253 18.21 1.76 8.08
C GLN A 253 18.78 3.07 7.52
N LEU A 254 18.40 3.45 6.30
CA LEU A 254 18.84 4.70 5.66
C LEU A 254 18.36 5.93 6.45
N GLU A 255 17.11 5.92 6.88
CA GLU A 255 16.53 7.01 7.68
C GLU A 255 17.13 7.07 9.08
N GLU A 256 17.28 5.92 9.75
CA GLU A 256 17.81 5.84 11.11
C GLU A 256 19.33 6.07 11.17
N ALA A 257 20.07 5.93 10.06
CA ALA A 257 21.51 6.13 10.02
C ALA A 257 21.94 7.59 10.29
N CYS A 258 21.03 8.55 10.18
CA CYS A 258 21.32 9.94 10.50
C CYS A 258 21.12 10.30 11.98
N LEU A 259 20.66 9.35 12.80
CA LEU A 259 20.50 9.52 14.23
C LEU A 259 21.88 9.38 14.91
N GLU A 260 22.27 10.40 15.69
CA GLU A 260 23.53 10.39 16.45
C GLU A 260 23.47 9.47 17.69
N GLU A 261 22.26 9.20 18.18
CA GLU A 261 22.03 8.40 19.39
C GLU A 261 22.07 6.90 19.10
N GLN A 262 22.92 6.17 19.84
CA GLN A 262 23.06 4.71 19.75
C GLN A 262 21.82 3.95 20.26
N GLN A 263 20.90 4.64 20.95
CA GLN A 263 19.73 4.05 21.59
C GLN A 263 18.47 4.56 20.89
N PRO A 264 17.60 3.67 20.36
CA PRO A 264 16.41 4.11 19.64
C PRO A 264 15.46 4.86 20.59
N THR A 265 15.18 6.13 20.30
CA THR A 265 14.00 6.82 20.80
C THR A 265 12.76 6.30 20.07
N ASP A 266 11.60 6.31 20.73
CA ASP A 266 10.33 5.92 20.10
C ASP A 266 9.23 6.95 20.41
N PRO A 267 8.70 7.67 19.39
CA PRO A 267 9.09 7.62 17.98
C PRO A 267 10.53 8.08 17.74
N ALA A 268 11.18 7.55 16.69
CA ALA A 268 12.54 7.93 16.35
C ALA A 268 12.58 9.38 15.88
N VAL A 269 13.56 10.17 16.33
CA VAL A 269 13.71 11.58 15.93
C VAL A 269 14.36 11.69 14.54
N VAL A 270 13.82 11.00 13.53
CA VAL A 270 14.30 11.10 12.15
C VAL A 270 13.86 12.45 11.58
N PRO A 271 14.78 13.40 11.34
CA PRO A 271 14.41 14.69 10.82
C PRO A 271 14.01 14.58 9.34
N GLU A 272 13.22 15.55 8.86
CA GLU A 272 12.64 15.54 7.51
C GLU A 272 13.69 15.37 6.40
N TRP A 273 14.88 15.95 6.55
CA TRP A 273 15.95 15.88 5.56
C TRP A 273 16.57 14.47 5.41
N CYS A 274 16.36 13.58 6.40
CA CYS A 274 16.74 12.17 6.28
C CYS A 274 15.64 11.30 5.68
N ARG A 275 14.41 11.82 5.56
CA ARG A 275 13.23 11.02 5.19
C ARG A 275 13.28 10.61 3.73
N ILE A 276 13.02 9.33 3.48
CA ILE A 276 12.93 8.79 2.12
C ILE A 276 11.49 8.99 1.61
N HIS A 277 11.37 9.75 0.53
CA HIS A 277 10.08 10.16 -0.02
C HIS A 277 9.51 9.08 -0.95
N SER A 278 10.33 8.49 -1.82
CA SER A 278 9.94 7.37 -2.66
C SER A 278 11.04 6.31 -2.81
N ALA A 279 10.61 5.08 -3.09
CA ALA A 279 11.45 3.94 -3.41
C ALA A 279 10.87 3.26 -4.66
N ASP A 280 11.41 3.59 -5.82
CA ASP A 280 10.95 3.03 -7.10
C ASP A 280 11.62 1.68 -7.34
N ILE A 281 10.81 0.63 -7.47
CA ILE A 281 11.27 -0.77 -7.51
C ILE A 281 11.27 -1.26 -8.95
N TYR A 282 12.45 -1.67 -9.44
CA TYR A 282 12.64 -2.23 -10.78
C TYR A 282 13.12 -3.69 -10.68
N PRO A 283 12.19 -4.67 -10.75
CA PRO A 283 12.53 -6.09 -10.76
C PRO A 283 13.51 -6.44 -11.89
N GLN A 284 14.47 -7.31 -11.61
CA GLN A 284 15.42 -7.82 -12.59
C GLN A 284 15.03 -9.23 -13.07
N ASN A 285 15.66 -9.67 -14.16
CA ASN A 285 15.29 -10.89 -14.90
C ASN A 285 15.31 -12.20 -14.07
N ASP A 286 15.94 -12.20 -12.89
CA ASP A 286 16.06 -13.38 -12.01
C ASP A 286 14.99 -13.47 -10.91
N GLY A 287 14.07 -12.50 -10.83
CA GLY A 287 12.91 -12.52 -9.92
C GLY A 287 13.23 -12.42 -8.41
N LYS A 288 14.49 -12.47 -8.02
CA LYS A 288 14.99 -12.38 -6.63
C LYS A 288 15.93 -11.19 -6.40
N LEU A 289 15.92 -10.26 -7.34
CA LEU A 289 16.78 -9.10 -7.35
C LEU A 289 15.99 -7.94 -7.93
N ALA A 290 15.98 -6.81 -7.23
CA ALA A 290 15.42 -5.56 -7.73
C ALA A 290 16.46 -4.45 -7.62
N LYS A 291 16.50 -3.59 -8.63
CA LYS A 291 17.12 -2.28 -8.50
C LYS A 291 16.10 -1.38 -7.83
N VAL A 292 16.45 -0.75 -6.72
CA VAL A 292 15.59 0.20 -6.02
C VAL A 292 16.20 1.58 -6.12
N VAL A 293 15.43 2.55 -6.60
CA VAL A 293 15.84 3.96 -6.67
C VAL A 293 15.17 4.70 -5.52
N PHE A 294 15.97 5.16 -4.57
CA PHE A 294 15.51 5.94 -3.43
C PHE A 294 15.62 7.42 -3.75
N ARG A 295 14.57 8.17 -3.40
CA ARG A 295 14.51 9.63 -3.56
C ARG A 295 14.30 10.30 -2.21
N TYR A 296 15.07 11.35 -1.94
CA TYR A 296 15.00 12.13 -0.72
C TYR A 296 15.43 13.59 -0.97
N ARG A 297 15.27 14.44 0.05
CA ARG A 297 15.67 15.86 0.02
C ARG A 297 16.67 16.17 1.14
N PRO A 298 17.99 16.11 0.88
CA PRO A 298 19.02 16.28 1.91
C PRO A 298 19.03 17.65 2.59
N ASN A 299 18.47 18.68 1.95
CA ASN A 299 18.34 20.03 2.52
C ASN A 299 16.88 20.38 2.85
N GLY A 300 16.03 19.37 3.06
CA GLY A 300 14.61 19.56 3.38
C GLY A 300 13.82 20.20 2.23
N MET A 301 12.78 20.96 2.57
CA MET A 301 11.84 21.54 1.59
C MET A 301 12.47 22.55 0.62
N ASP A 302 13.54 23.22 1.03
CA ASP A 302 14.29 24.18 0.20
C ASP A 302 15.38 23.50 -0.65
N GLY A 303 15.56 22.18 -0.50
CA GLY A 303 16.57 21.39 -1.18
C GLY A 303 16.13 20.83 -2.53
N GLU A 304 17.11 20.57 -3.38
CA GLU A 304 16.89 19.76 -4.59
C GLU A 304 16.60 18.29 -4.24
N TRP A 305 15.91 17.62 -5.16
CA TRP A 305 15.72 16.18 -5.08
C TRP A 305 17.01 15.44 -5.39
N THR A 306 17.36 14.48 -4.54
CA THR A 306 18.47 13.57 -4.77
C THR A 306 17.97 12.15 -4.91
N ASP A 307 18.45 11.46 -5.96
CA ASP A 307 18.17 10.07 -6.22
C ASP A 307 19.46 9.24 -6.09
N PHE A 308 19.37 8.07 -5.48
CA PHE A 308 20.43 7.05 -5.54
C PHE A 308 19.80 5.67 -5.70
N SER A 309 20.58 4.69 -6.15
CA SER A 309 20.04 3.34 -6.40
C SER A 309 20.90 2.24 -5.82
N GLU A 310 20.25 1.22 -5.29
CA GLU A 310 20.89 0.02 -4.76
C GLU A 310 20.27 -1.24 -5.37
N MET A 311 21.02 -2.33 -5.34
CA MET A 311 20.53 -3.66 -5.72
C MET A 311 20.13 -4.39 -4.45
N ILE A 312 18.86 -4.79 -4.35
CA ILE A 312 18.31 -5.49 -3.19
C ILE A 312 17.85 -6.89 -3.62
N ALA A 313 18.37 -7.91 -2.94
CA ALA A 313 18.07 -9.32 -3.19
C ALA A 313 17.22 -9.92 -2.05
N TRP A 314 16.47 -11.00 -2.33
CA TRP A 314 15.68 -11.73 -1.33
C TRP A 314 15.48 -13.22 -1.65
#